data_AF-A0A7W1JPK3-F1
#
_entry.id   AF-A0A7W1JPK3-F1
#
_cell.length_a   1.000
_cell.length_b   1.000
_cell.length_c   1.000
_cell.angle_alpha   90.00
_cell.angle_beta   90.00
_cell.angle_gamma   90.00
#
_symmetry.space_group_name_H-M   'P 1'
#
loop_
_entity.id
_entity.type
_entity.pdbx_description
1 polymer ?
#
loop_
_entity_poly.entity_id
_entity_poly.type
_entity_poly.pdbx_seq_one_letter_code
_entity_poly.pdbx_strand_id
1 'polypeptide(L)'
;LAAVLAPVFAHAKDAARRARCLSHLRRLGEALLLYKRDSDNTFALAIPSDGVRWLPRTPASGINSFWANAIRRYTPEAALYVCPIAEADAGKDPALSYAYNGYLHQYPASDVADPPSAILLWEGFGKLPNYPEWFSNPSLACGPVSEPCIFKTGSDPKGIYIMPQANTMWVHGRGANFLLADGHAQWRRLGPKAGKPTNRYRDPIAVYDRKGIPQEVWMAEHPDVDAAFAKTFLFRPTISYGTD
;
A
#
# COMPACT_ATOMS: atom_id res chain seq x y z
N LEU A 1 12.56 -10.42 -39.68
CA LEU A 1 11.14 -10.30 -39.28
C LEU A 1 10.90 -10.58 -37.79
N ALA A 2 11.48 -11.65 -37.21
CA ALA A 2 11.36 -11.97 -35.78
C ALA A 2 11.90 -10.87 -34.83
N ALA A 3 12.91 -10.09 -35.24
CA ALA A 3 13.51 -9.03 -34.43
C ALA A 3 12.59 -7.82 -34.17
N VAL A 4 11.57 -7.58 -35.00
CA VAL A 4 10.59 -6.48 -34.82
C VAL A 4 9.36 -6.95 -34.03
N LEU A 5 9.06 -8.25 -34.08
CA LEU A 5 7.94 -8.84 -33.35
C LEU A 5 8.26 -9.05 -31.86
N ALA A 6 9.51 -9.39 -31.54
CA ALA A 6 9.97 -9.57 -30.16
C ALA A 6 9.66 -8.36 -29.23
N PRO A 7 9.96 -7.09 -29.61
CA PRO A 7 9.61 -5.95 -28.77
C PRO A 7 8.10 -5.72 -28.66
N VAL A 8 7.31 -5.94 -29.71
CA VAL A 8 5.83 -5.79 -29.65
C VAL A 8 5.24 -6.82 -28.69
N PHE A 9 5.69 -8.07 -28.74
CA PHE A 9 5.26 -9.11 -27.81
C PHE A 9 5.69 -8.85 -26.36
N ALA A 10 6.87 -8.24 -26.15
CA ALA A 10 7.30 -7.82 -24.82
C ALA A 10 6.36 -6.75 -24.23
N HIS A 11 5.99 -5.73 -25.01
CA HIS A 11 5.04 -4.69 -24.57
C HIS A 11 3.65 -5.28 -24.28
N ALA A 12 3.16 -6.20 -25.12
CA ALA A 12 1.88 -6.86 -24.90
C ALA A 12 1.89 -7.72 -23.62
N LYS A 13 2.99 -8.44 -23.35
CA LYS A 13 3.16 -9.22 -22.12
C LYS A 13 3.17 -8.33 -20.86
N ASP A 14 3.83 -7.18 -20.92
CA ASP A 14 3.86 -6.22 -19.81
C ASP A 14 2.49 -5.60 -19.55
N ALA A 15 1.75 -5.26 -20.61
CA ALA A 15 0.38 -4.77 -20.49
C ALA A 15 -0.55 -5.82 -19.88
N ALA A 16 -0.45 -7.08 -20.31
CA ALA A 16 -1.24 -8.17 -19.76
C ALA A 16 -0.92 -8.42 -18.27
N ARG A 17 0.37 -8.42 -17.90
CA ARG A 17 0.78 -8.57 -16.50
C ARG A 17 0.28 -7.40 -15.63
N ARG A 18 0.32 -6.17 -16.14
CA ARG A 18 -0.27 -4.99 -15.46
C ARG A 18 -1.77 -5.14 -15.24
N ALA A 19 -2.51 -5.56 -16.27
CA ALA A 19 -3.95 -5.80 -16.15
C ALA A 19 -4.26 -6.88 -15.10
N ARG A 20 -3.42 -7.91 -15.01
CA ARG A 20 -3.54 -8.97 -14.01
C ARG A 20 -3.29 -8.47 -12.58
N CYS A 21 -2.25 -7.67 -12.33
CA CYS A 21 -2.02 -7.07 -11.00
C CYS A 21 -3.20 -6.18 -10.58
N LEU A 22 -3.79 -5.41 -11.51
CA LEU A 22 -4.96 -4.59 -11.22
C LEU A 22 -6.19 -5.45 -10.90
N SER A 23 -6.41 -6.55 -11.62
CA SER A 23 -7.49 -7.51 -11.35
C SER A 23 -7.31 -8.19 -9.98
N HIS A 24 -6.08 -8.57 -9.62
CA HIS A 24 -5.78 -9.10 -8.29
C HIS A 24 -6.19 -8.11 -7.18
N LEU A 25 -5.81 -6.83 -7.32
CA LEU A 25 -6.21 -5.79 -6.35
C LEU A 25 -7.73 -5.63 -6.25
N ARG A 26 -8.47 -5.68 -7.36
CA ARG A 26 -9.95 -5.61 -7.31
C ARG A 26 -10.55 -6.76 -6.50
N ARG A 27 -10.08 -7.99 -6.73
CA ARG A 27 -10.51 -9.17 -5.98
C ARG A 27 -10.13 -9.09 -4.50
N LEU A 28 -8.95 -8.56 -4.19
CA LEU A 28 -8.56 -8.26 -2.81
C LEU A 28 -9.45 -7.18 -2.18
N GLY A 29 -9.85 -6.17 -2.96
CA GLY A 29 -10.81 -5.14 -2.54
C GLY A 29 -12.17 -5.72 -2.20
N GLU A 30 -12.72 -6.58 -3.06
CA GLU A 30 -13.96 -7.32 -2.78
C GLU A 30 -13.85 -8.12 -1.48
N ALA A 31 -12.76 -8.85 -1.28
CA ALA A 31 -12.51 -9.60 -0.06
C ALA A 31 -12.40 -8.72 1.20
N LEU A 32 -11.75 -7.56 1.10
CA LEU A 32 -11.65 -6.59 2.20
C LEU A 32 -13.02 -5.96 2.52
N LEU A 33 -13.87 -5.72 1.51
CA LEU A 33 -15.23 -5.25 1.72
C LEU A 33 -16.13 -6.32 2.38
N LEU A 34 -15.96 -7.60 2.00
CA LEU A 34 -16.63 -8.72 2.66
C LEU A 34 -16.18 -8.85 4.12
N TYR A 35 -14.88 -8.77 4.37
CA TYR A 35 -14.33 -8.76 5.73
C TYR A 35 -14.93 -7.62 6.57
N LYS A 36 -14.95 -6.41 6.01
CA LYS A 36 -15.47 -5.21 6.66
C LYS A 36 -16.92 -5.38 7.08
N ARG A 37 -17.76 -5.93 6.21
CA ARG A 37 -19.17 -6.24 6.53
C ARG A 37 -19.29 -7.22 7.69
N ASP A 38 -18.42 -8.22 7.75
CA ASP A 38 -18.46 -9.26 8.78
C ASP A 38 -17.71 -8.87 10.07
N SER A 39 -17.10 -7.67 10.12
CA SER A 39 -16.27 -7.16 11.23
C SER A 39 -16.77 -5.80 11.75
N ASP A 40 -18.09 -5.67 11.94
CA ASP A 40 -18.74 -4.45 12.45
C ASP A 40 -18.35 -3.16 11.69
N ASN A 41 -18.17 -3.28 10.37
CA ASN A 41 -17.77 -2.20 9.48
C ASN A 41 -16.39 -1.57 9.82
N THR A 42 -15.49 -2.36 10.39
CA THR A 42 -14.10 -1.96 10.68
C THR A 42 -13.11 -2.57 9.68
N PHE A 43 -12.02 -1.85 9.45
CA PHE A 43 -10.93 -2.31 8.60
C PHE A 43 -10.06 -3.38 9.27
N ALA A 44 -9.36 -4.18 8.47
CA ALA A 44 -8.57 -5.31 8.95
C ALA A 44 -7.37 -4.89 9.83
N LEU A 45 -6.93 -5.83 10.66
CA LEU A 45 -5.73 -5.68 11.49
C LEU A 45 -4.48 -5.58 10.62
N ALA A 46 -3.72 -4.51 10.79
CA ALA A 46 -2.40 -4.35 10.17
C ALA A 46 -1.25 -4.88 11.05
N ILE A 47 -1.41 -4.82 12.38
CA ILE A 47 -0.35 -5.03 13.37
C ILE A 47 -0.91 -5.95 14.48
N PRO A 48 -0.17 -6.96 14.97
CA PRO A 48 -0.62 -7.76 16.09
C PRO A 48 -0.41 -7.12 17.45
N SER A 49 -1.06 -7.70 18.45
CA SER A 49 -0.73 -7.54 19.86
C SER A 49 0.09 -8.76 20.33
N ASP A 50 1.11 -8.53 21.17
CA ASP A 50 1.81 -9.60 21.91
C ASP A 50 1.21 -9.85 23.31
N GLY A 51 0.05 -9.23 23.61
CA GLY A 51 -0.58 -9.23 24.93
C GLY A 51 -0.13 -8.10 25.86
N VAL A 52 0.93 -7.36 25.49
CA VAL A 52 1.44 -6.21 26.27
C VAL A 52 1.48 -4.95 25.41
N ARG A 53 1.89 -5.07 24.15
CA ARG A 53 2.09 -3.98 23.19
C ARG A 53 1.58 -4.37 21.80
N TRP A 54 1.25 -3.34 21.04
CA TRP A 54 1.02 -3.44 19.61
C TRP A 54 2.36 -3.29 18.88
N LEU A 55 2.86 -4.37 18.27
CA LEU A 55 4.18 -4.37 17.66
C LEU A 55 4.17 -5.14 16.33
N PRO A 56 4.76 -4.57 15.26
CA PRO A 56 4.99 -5.28 14.00
C PRO A 56 5.80 -6.54 14.26
N ARG A 57 5.24 -7.68 13.85
CA ARG A 57 5.86 -8.99 14.03
C ARG A 57 5.37 -9.91 12.92
N THR A 58 6.21 -10.84 12.49
CA THR A 58 5.76 -11.94 11.64
C THR A 58 4.80 -12.86 12.42
N PRO A 59 3.61 -13.19 11.88
CA PRO A 59 2.70 -14.13 12.53
C PRO A 59 3.34 -15.52 12.68
N ALA A 60 2.94 -16.25 13.73
CA ALA A 60 3.49 -17.57 14.03
C ALA A 60 3.09 -18.65 13.01
N SER A 61 2.00 -18.44 12.28
CA SER A 61 1.54 -19.32 11.20
C SER A 61 0.71 -18.55 10.18
N GLY A 62 0.57 -19.10 8.98
CA GLY A 62 -0.20 -18.50 7.89
C GLY A 62 0.62 -17.57 7.01
N ILE A 63 -0.06 -16.62 6.36
CA ILE A 63 0.60 -15.61 5.53
C ILE A 63 1.40 -14.70 6.46
N ASN A 64 2.60 -14.28 6.07
CA ASN A 64 3.32 -13.24 6.81
C ASN A 64 2.60 -11.89 6.59
N SER A 65 1.43 -11.67 7.18
CA SER A 65 0.67 -10.41 7.17
C SER A 65 -0.67 -10.60 7.87
N PHE A 66 -1.01 -9.70 8.79
CA PHE A 66 -2.27 -9.77 9.53
C PHE A 66 -3.48 -9.46 8.66
N TRP A 67 -3.41 -8.42 7.82
CA TRP A 67 -4.53 -8.07 6.94
C TRP A 67 -4.80 -9.17 5.92
N ALA A 68 -3.75 -9.81 5.41
CA ALA A 68 -3.88 -10.87 4.41
C ALA A 68 -4.50 -12.12 5.03
N ASN A 69 -4.08 -12.50 6.24
CA ASN A 69 -4.70 -13.60 6.99
C ASN A 69 -6.16 -13.30 7.34
N ALA A 70 -6.50 -12.06 7.69
CA ALA A 70 -7.86 -11.66 8.05
C ALA A 70 -8.87 -11.92 6.92
N ILE A 71 -8.46 -11.69 5.67
CA ILE A 71 -9.32 -11.89 4.51
C ILE A 71 -9.18 -13.28 3.85
N ARG A 72 -8.31 -14.15 4.36
CA ARG A 72 -7.95 -15.43 3.71
C ARG A 72 -9.15 -16.33 3.43
N ARG A 73 -10.22 -16.23 4.22
CA ARG A 73 -11.48 -16.97 4.01
C ARG A 73 -12.24 -16.54 2.75
N TYR A 74 -12.00 -15.34 2.24
CA TYR A 74 -12.62 -14.79 1.03
C TYR A 74 -11.70 -14.85 -0.19
N THR A 75 -10.43 -15.21 0.00
CA THR A 75 -9.38 -15.24 -1.03
C THR A 75 -8.72 -16.62 -1.08
N PRO A 76 -9.44 -17.65 -1.58
CA PRO A 76 -8.91 -19.00 -1.61
C PRO A 76 -7.66 -19.13 -2.50
N GLU A 77 -7.47 -18.23 -3.47
CA GLU A 77 -6.30 -18.22 -4.34
C GLU A 77 -5.17 -17.34 -3.78
N ALA A 78 -4.16 -17.98 -3.18
CA ALA A 78 -2.97 -17.30 -2.64
C ALA A 78 -2.23 -16.43 -3.69
N ALA A 79 -2.36 -16.75 -4.98
CA ALA A 79 -1.76 -15.96 -6.06
C ALA A 79 -2.28 -14.51 -6.14
N LEU A 80 -3.43 -14.21 -5.52
CA LEU A 80 -4.01 -12.86 -5.48
C LEU A 80 -3.14 -11.85 -4.72
N TYR A 81 -2.39 -12.32 -3.72
CA TYR A 81 -1.55 -11.47 -2.88
C TYR A 81 -0.28 -10.97 -3.58
N VAL A 82 0.04 -11.57 -4.73
CA VAL A 82 1.24 -11.27 -5.53
C VAL A 82 0.83 -10.57 -6.81
N CYS A 83 1.54 -9.49 -7.14
CA CYS A 83 1.54 -8.91 -8.48
C CYS A 83 2.52 -9.69 -9.36
N PRO A 84 2.12 -10.28 -10.49
CA PRO A 84 3.02 -11.00 -11.40
C PRO A 84 4.17 -10.19 -12.04
N ILE A 85 4.27 -8.89 -11.74
CA ILE A 85 5.39 -8.02 -12.15
C ILE A 85 6.38 -7.80 -10.99
N ALA A 86 5.94 -7.95 -9.74
CA ALA A 86 6.85 -7.92 -8.61
C ALA A 86 7.78 -9.13 -8.68
N GLU A 87 9.05 -8.91 -8.35
CA GLU A 87 10.06 -9.95 -8.22
C GLU A 87 9.72 -10.80 -7.00
N ALA A 88 9.65 -12.12 -7.19
CA ALA A 88 9.37 -13.04 -6.10
C ALA A 88 10.61 -13.21 -5.20
N ASP A 89 10.44 -13.15 -3.88
CA ASP A 89 11.45 -13.69 -2.95
C ASP A 89 11.36 -15.21 -3.04
N ALA A 90 12.41 -15.88 -3.52
CA ALA A 90 12.42 -17.34 -3.66
C ALA A 90 12.33 -18.09 -2.31
N GLY A 91 12.46 -17.39 -1.17
CA GLY A 91 12.51 -17.99 0.16
C GLY A 91 11.42 -17.58 1.15
N LYS A 92 10.43 -16.76 0.77
CA LYS A 92 9.39 -16.26 1.70
C LYS A 92 8.01 -16.40 1.10
N ASP A 93 7.36 -17.53 1.40
CA ASP A 93 5.96 -17.77 1.07
C ASP A 93 5.05 -17.30 2.24
N PRO A 94 4.03 -16.47 1.99
CA PRO A 94 3.74 -15.77 0.74
C PRO A 94 4.52 -14.48 0.60
N ALA A 95 5.08 -14.27 -0.60
CA ALA A 95 5.45 -12.95 -1.06
C ALA A 95 4.16 -12.13 -1.17
N LEU A 96 4.08 -11.00 -0.49
CA LEU A 96 3.01 -10.03 -0.70
C LEU A 96 3.57 -8.97 -1.66
N SER A 97 2.77 -8.43 -2.58
CA SER A 97 3.21 -7.30 -3.41
C SER A 97 2.60 -5.97 -2.97
N TYR A 98 1.66 -6.02 -2.03
CA TYR A 98 0.84 -4.90 -1.64
C TYR A 98 1.08 -4.56 -0.17
N ALA A 99 1.39 -3.29 0.09
CA ALA A 99 1.44 -2.72 1.41
C ALA A 99 0.04 -2.25 1.82
N TYR A 100 -0.36 -2.57 3.04
CA TYR A 100 -1.59 -2.09 3.64
C TYR A 100 -1.39 -0.70 4.24
N ASN A 101 -2.39 0.17 4.15
CA ASN A 101 -2.36 1.43 4.87
C ASN A 101 -2.60 1.18 6.36
N GLY A 102 -1.54 1.23 7.17
CA GLY A 102 -1.62 0.97 8.61
C GLY A 102 -2.47 1.98 9.38
N TYR A 103 -2.73 3.18 8.85
CA TYR A 103 -3.66 4.12 9.47
C TYR A 103 -5.12 3.65 9.41
N LEU A 104 -5.43 2.67 8.57
CA LEU A 104 -6.72 1.98 8.54
C LEU A 104 -6.74 0.76 9.48
N HIS A 105 -5.74 0.56 10.35
CA HIS A 105 -5.80 -0.50 11.37
C HIS A 105 -7.03 -0.30 12.26
N GLN A 106 -7.98 -1.25 12.22
CA GLN A 106 -9.25 -1.22 12.98
C GLN A 106 -10.05 0.09 12.85
N TYR A 107 -9.76 0.89 11.83
CA TYR A 107 -10.40 2.19 11.68
C TYR A 107 -11.87 1.96 11.28
N PRO A 108 -12.84 2.67 11.86
CA PRO A 108 -14.23 2.56 11.44
C PRO A 108 -14.39 3.07 10.01
N ALA A 109 -15.06 2.30 9.15
CA ALA A 109 -15.22 2.70 7.76
C ALA A 109 -16.15 3.89 7.58
N SER A 110 -17.05 4.14 8.54
CA SER A 110 -17.88 5.35 8.62
C SER A 110 -17.07 6.62 8.82
N ASP A 111 -15.86 6.50 9.37
CA ASP A 111 -15.05 7.65 9.80
C ASP A 111 -14.03 8.05 8.72
N VAL A 112 -13.95 7.29 7.62
CA VAL A 112 -13.14 7.65 6.46
C VAL A 112 -13.83 8.81 5.73
N ALA A 113 -13.15 9.96 5.68
CA ALA A 113 -13.69 11.20 5.13
C ALA A 113 -14.02 11.09 3.63
N ASP A 114 -13.22 10.35 2.87
CA ASP A 114 -13.37 10.20 1.42
C ASP A 114 -12.94 8.80 0.95
N PRO A 115 -13.81 7.78 1.08
CA PRO A 115 -13.46 6.39 0.76
C PRO A 115 -12.95 6.16 -0.68
N PRO A 116 -13.48 6.83 -1.72
CA PRO A 116 -12.95 6.74 -3.08
C PRO A 116 -11.56 7.32 -3.28
N SER A 117 -11.01 8.06 -2.32
CA SER A 117 -9.65 8.65 -2.42
C SER A 117 -8.66 8.01 -1.45
N ALA A 118 -9.14 7.53 -0.30
CA ALA A 118 -8.32 6.95 0.75
C ALA A 118 -7.65 5.65 0.30
N ILE A 119 -6.32 5.60 0.34
CA ILE A 119 -5.54 4.41 -0.05
C ILE A 119 -5.73 3.31 1.00
N LEU A 120 -6.12 2.12 0.57
CA LEU A 120 -6.25 0.91 1.38
C LEU A 120 -5.07 -0.05 1.16
N LEU A 121 -4.78 -0.38 -0.10
CA LEU A 121 -3.56 -1.12 -0.49
C LEU A 121 -2.81 -0.35 -1.58
N TRP A 122 -1.50 -0.49 -1.62
CA TRP A 122 -0.68 0.07 -2.68
C TRP A 122 0.61 -0.72 -2.86
N GLU A 123 1.30 -0.53 -3.98
CA GLU A 123 2.57 -1.20 -4.29
C GLU A 123 3.77 -0.49 -3.60
N GLY A 124 3.64 -0.29 -2.27
CA GLY A 124 4.52 0.54 -1.45
C GLY A 124 5.97 0.09 -1.29
N PHE A 125 6.34 -1.06 -1.87
CA PHE A 125 7.70 -1.61 -1.85
C PHE A 125 8.33 -1.71 -3.26
N GLY A 126 7.61 -1.23 -4.29
CA GLY A 126 8.07 -1.28 -5.67
C GLY A 126 8.10 -2.72 -6.22
N LYS A 127 9.11 -3.03 -7.03
CA LYS A 127 9.26 -4.34 -7.68
C LYS A 127 9.97 -5.40 -6.83
N LEU A 128 10.65 -5.06 -5.74
CA LEU A 128 11.39 -6.06 -4.96
C LEU A 128 10.49 -6.83 -3.98
N PRO A 129 10.96 -7.99 -3.50
CA PRO A 129 10.33 -8.68 -2.39
C PRO A 129 10.29 -7.83 -1.12
N ASN A 130 9.16 -7.93 -0.42
CA ASN A 130 8.85 -7.16 0.78
C ASN A 130 9.85 -7.32 1.92
N TYR A 131 9.88 -6.30 2.79
CA TYR A 131 10.42 -6.44 4.13
C TYR A 131 9.45 -7.28 4.99
N PRO A 132 9.83 -8.48 5.45
CA PRO A 132 8.92 -9.49 6.00
C PRO A 132 8.33 -9.18 7.38
N GLU A 133 8.62 -8.01 7.94
CA GLU A 133 8.08 -7.56 9.23
C GLU A 133 7.07 -6.42 9.06
N TRP A 134 6.96 -5.87 7.85
CA TRP A 134 6.25 -4.61 7.59
C TRP A 134 5.36 -4.75 6.36
N PHE A 135 4.19 -5.38 6.53
CA PHE A 135 3.20 -5.51 5.45
C PHE A 135 2.18 -4.37 5.44
N SER A 136 2.39 -3.38 6.31
CA SER A 136 1.76 -2.07 6.26
C SER A 136 2.79 -0.98 6.04
N ASN A 137 2.47 -0.03 5.17
CA ASN A 137 3.27 1.16 4.94
C ASN A 137 2.33 2.31 4.56
N PRO A 138 2.22 3.39 5.35
CA PRO A 138 2.80 3.54 6.68
C PRO A 138 2.23 2.50 7.66
N SER A 139 2.96 2.24 8.74
CA SER A 139 2.48 1.47 9.90
C SER A 139 2.09 2.42 11.02
N LEU A 140 0.97 2.14 11.70
CA LEU A 140 0.56 2.89 12.89
C LEU A 140 1.52 2.56 14.05
N ALA A 141 2.09 3.56 14.71
CA ALA A 141 2.92 3.30 15.89
C ALA A 141 2.07 3.34 17.15
N CYS A 142 1.70 2.15 17.60
CA CYS A 142 0.85 1.96 18.76
C CYS A 142 1.66 1.72 20.03
N GLY A 143 1.04 2.04 21.17
CA GLY A 143 1.62 1.89 22.50
C GLY A 143 1.23 0.57 23.18
N PRO A 144 1.03 0.57 24.50
CA PRO A 144 0.57 -0.61 25.22
C PRO A 144 -0.86 -1.00 24.81
N VAL A 145 -1.21 -2.27 24.99
CA VAL A 145 -2.54 -2.82 24.59
C VAL A 145 -3.68 -2.32 25.46
N SER A 146 -3.37 -1.66 26.58
CA SER A 146 -4.35 -0.95 27.41
C SER A 146 -4.99 0.24 26.68
N GLU A 147 -4.43 0.68 25.55
CA GLU A 147 -5.01 1.70 24.69
C GLU A 147 -5.39 1.13 23.32
N PRO A 148 -6.52 1.57 22.73
CA PRO A 148 -6.88 1.22 21.37
C PRO A 148 -5.79 1.65 20.36
N CYS A 149 -5.40 0.73 19.47
CA CYS A 149 -4.46 0.97 18.38
C CYS A 149 -5.19 1.51 17.15
N ILE A 150 -5.81 2.68 17.25
CA ILE A 150 -6.58 3.29 16.16
C ILE A 150 -5.97 4.66 15.83
N PHE A 151 -5.98 5.04 14.56
CA PHE A 151 -5.54 6.36 14.11
C PHE A 151 -6.27 7.49 14.87
N LYS A 152 -5.53 8.47 15.39
CA LYS A 152 -6.07 9.63 16.10
C LYS A 152 -5.89 10.90 15.26
N THR A 153 -6.96 11.67 15.12
CA THR A 153 -6.94 12.94 14.35
C THR A 153 -6.08 13.99 15.06
N GLY A 154 -5.30 14.77 14.30
CA GLY A 154 -4.59 15.96 14.80
C GLY A 154 -3.13 15.77 15.21
N SER A 155 -2.59 14.55 15.13
CA SER A 155 -1.16 14.28 15.27
C SER A 155 -0.76 13.12 14.37
N ASP A 156 0.50 13.08 13.89
CA ASP A 156 1.05 11.81 13.40
C ASP A 156 0.92 10.87 14.58
N PRO A 157 0.26 9.72 14.47
CA PRO A 157 0.36 8.68 15.47
C PRO A 157 1.78 8.06 15.52
N LYS A 158 2.85 8.85 15.37
CA LYS A 158 4.25 8.43 15.21
C LYS A 158 4.43 7.38 14.11
N GLY A 159 3.64 7.49 13.03
CA GLY A 159 3.59 6.51 11.96
C GLY A 159 4.98 6.15 11.43
N ILE A 160 5.22 4.85 11.29
CA ILE A 160 6.46 4.33 10.71
C ILE A 160 6.25 4.24 9.21
N TYR A 161 6.88 5.15 8.48
CA TYR A 161 6.94 5.11 7.03
C TYR A 161 8.26 4.49 6.58
N ILE A 162 8.19 3.41 5.83
CA ILE A 162 9.37 2.76 5.24
C ILE A 162 9.54 3.30 3.84
N MET A 163 10.60 4.06 3.64
CA MET A 163 10.99 4.48 2.31
C MET A 163 11.42 3.26 1.48
N PRO A 164 10.85 3.03 0.28
CA PRO A 164 11.30 1.96 -0.61
C PRO A 164 12.60 2.36 -1.33
N GLN A 165 13.64 2.68 -0.55
CA GLN A 165 14.95 3.05 -1.07
C GLN A 165 15.54 1.86 -1.83
N ALA A 166 16.29 2.17 -2.90
CA ALA A 166 16.89 1.22 -3.84
C ALA A 166 15.96 0.53 -4.85
N ASN A 167 14.63 0.74 -4.78
CA ASN A 167 13.68 0.06 -5.68
C ASN A 167 12.91 1.03 -6.56
N THR A 168 12.66 0.62 -7.80
CA THR A 168 11.77 1.38 -8.65
C THR A 168 10.32 1.21 -8.19
N MET A 169 9.65 2.34 -7.93
CA MET A 169 8.21 2.38 -7.68
C MET A 169 7.40 2.35 -8.97
N TRP A 170 8.08 2.40 -10.12
CA TRP A 170 7.47 2.19 -11.42
C TRP A 170 7.23 0.70 -11.68
N VAL A 171 6.36 0.09 -10.89
CA VAL A 171 5.95 -1.31 -11.00
C VAL A 171 5.28 -1.55 -12.36
N HIS A 172 4.46 -0.60 -12.80
CA HIS A 172 3.66 -0.68 -14.02
C HIS A 172 3.97 0.48 -14.97
N GLY A 173 5.10 0.39 -15.69
CA GLY A 173 5.52 1.40 -16.66
C GLY A 173 6.17 2.61 -15.98
N ARG A 174 5.41 3.70 -15.77
CA ARG A 174 5.83 4.89 -15.00
C ARG A 174 4.86 5.19 -13.87
N GLY A 175 4.39 4.15 -13.19
CA GLY A 175 3.36 4.24 -12.18
C GLY A 175 3.15 2.94 -11.45
N ALA A 176 2.18 2.94 -10.54
CA ALA A 176 1.83 1.83 -9.67
C ALA A 176 0.31 1.73 -9.51
N ASN A 177 -0.16 0.57 -9.05
CA ASN A 177 -1.55 0.37 -8.70
C ASN A 177 -1.82 0.69 -7.22
N PHE A 178 -3.04 1.16 -6.99
CA PHE A 178 -3.60 1.52 -5.70
C PHE A 178 -5.00 0.92 -5.59
N LEU A 179 -5.33 0.38 -4.43
CA LEU A 179 -6.68 0.03 -4.02
C LEU A 179 -7.15 1.05 -3.00
N LEU A 180 -8.41 1.47 -3.13
CA LEU A 180 -9.02 2.51 -2.33
C LEU A 180 -9.97 1.90 -1.29
N ALA A 181 -10.33 2.68 -0.28
CA ALA A 181 -11.12 2.23 0.86
C ALA A 181 -12.56 1.81 0.49
N ASP A 182 -13.05 2.26 -0.66
CA ASP A 182 -14.33 1.84 -1.25
C ASP A 182 -14.23 0.57 -2.12
N GLY A 183 -13.04 0.03 -2.34
CA GLY A 183 -12.78 -1.15 -3.17
C GLY A 183 -12.36 -0.84 -4.62
N HIS A 184 -12.36 0.43 -5.06
CA HIS A 184 -11.87 0.77 -6.39
C HIS A 184 -10.36 0.58 -6.48
N ALA A 185 -9.92 -0.12 -7.52
CA ALA A 185 -8.50 -0.23 -7.86
C ALA A 185 -8.18 0.60 -9.10
N GLN A 186 -7.11 1.39 -9.02
CA GLN A 186 -6.67 2.29 -10.07
C GLN A 186 -5.14 2.28 -10.23
N TRP A 187 -4.68 2.57 -11.43
CA TRP A 187 -3.28 2.86 -11.70
C TRP A 187 -3.06 4.38 -11.61
N ARG A 188 -1.98 4.81 -10.96
CA ARG A 188 -1.57 6.21 -10.92
C ARG A 188 -0.19 6.37 -11.53
N ARG A 189 -0.02 7.44 -12.31
CA ARG A 189 1.30 7.85 -12.80
C ARG A 189 2.11 8.39 -11.62
N LEU A 190 3.34 7.92 -11.45
CA LEU A 190 4.24 8.33 -10.37
C LEU A 190 5.47 9.03 -10.94
N GLY A 191 5.97 10.06 -10.27
CA GLY A 191 7.21 10.75 -10.67
C GLY A 191 7.18 11.28 -12.11
N PRO A 192 6.26 12.20 -12.45
CA PRO A 192 6.05 12.62 -13.83
C PRO A 192 7.30 13.21 -14.50
N LYS A 193 8.18 13.82 -13.71
CA LYS A 193 9.46 14.42 -14.13
C LYS A 193 10.53 14.10 -13.08
N ALA A 194 11.59 13.40 -13.49
CA ALA A 194 12.69 13.03 -12.62
C ALA A 194 13.38 14.26 -12.01
N GLY A 195 13.75 14.17 -10.73
CA GLY A 195 14.40 15.24 -9.97
C GLY A 195 13.52 16.47 -9.70
N LYS A 196 12.19 16.35 -9.87
CA LYS A 196 11.24 17.41 -9.55
C LYS A 196 10.19 16.91 -8.56
N PRO A 197 9.68 17.78 -7.68
CA PRO A 197 8.58 17.44 -6.79
C PRO A 197 7.37 16.87 -7.55
N THR A 198 6.76 15.83 -7.00
CA THR A 198 5.52 15.25 -7.50
C THR A 198 4.30 15.98 -6.91
N ASN A 199 3.11 15.37 -6.95
CA ASN A 199 1.91 15.90 -6.30
C ASN A 199 1.61 15.08 -5.04
N ARG A 200 1.71 15.72 -3.86
CA ARG A 200 1.49 15.09 -2.55
C ARG A 200 0.08 14.50 -2.35
N TYR A 201 -0.91 14.97 -3.11
CA TYR A 201 -2.28 14.46 -3.07
C TYR A 201 -2.48 13.21 -3.95
N ARG A 202 -1.46 12.82 -4.74
CA ARG A 202 -1.56 11.69 -5.68
C ARG A 202 -0.40 10.69 -5.60
N ASP A 203 0.78 11.15 -5.17
CA ASP A 203 2.02 10.41 -5.16
C ASP A 203 2.65 10.39 -3.76
N PRO A 204 2.82 9.21 -3.13
CA PRO A 204 3.43 9.08 -1.80
C PRO A 204 4.89 9.55 -1.71
N ILE A 205 5.59 9.68 -2.84
CA ILE A 205 7.01 10.01 -2.89
C ILE A 205 7.18 11.40 -3.51
N ALA A 206 7.98 12.26 -2.87
CA ALA A 206 8.16 13.63 -3.31
C ALA A 206 9.04 13.73 -4.56
N VAL A 207 10.12 12.95 -4.65
CA VAL A 207 11.05 13.01 -5.79
C VAL A 207 11.53 11.61 -6.19
N TYR A 208 11.60 11.38 -7.50
CA TYR A 208 12.16 10.17 -8.11
C TYR A 208 13.35 10.52 -9.01
N ASP A 209 14.28 9.56 -9.18
CA ASP A 209 15.32 9.63 -10.20
C ASP A 209 14.78 9.25 -11.61
N ARG A 210 15.68 9.15 -12.60
CA ARG A 210 15.30 8.78 -13.99
C ARG A 210 14.85 7.32 -14.14
N LYS A 211 15.10 6.47 -13.15
CA LYS A 211 14.72 5.05 -13.11
C LYS A 211 13.45 4.81 -12.29
N GLY A 212 12.82 5.87 -11.76
CA GLY A 212 11.65 5.75 -10.89
C GLY A 212 11.99 5.27 -9.48
N ILE A 213 13.25 5.42 -9.05
CA ILE A 213 13.70 5.10 -7.69
C ILE A 213 13.43 6.33 -6.80
N PRO A 214 12.73 6.18 -5.66
CA PRO A 214 12.52 7.24 -4.70
C PRO A 214 13.84 7.87 -4.23
N GLN A 215 13.89 9.20 -4.23
CA GLN A 215 15.00 9.99 -3.70
C GLN A 215 14.57 10.76 -2.45
N GLU A 216 13.31 11.19 -2.39
CA GLU A 216 12.79 12.04 -1.32
C GLU A 216 11.32 11.72 -1.03
N VAL A 217 10.92 11.78 0.23
CA VAL A 217 9.53 11.71 0.69
C VAL A 217 9.02 13.07 1.08
N TRP A 218 7.70 13.20 1.19
CA TRP A 218 7.06 14.43 1.61
C TRP A 218 7.40 14.83 3.05
N MET A 219 8.48 15.55 3.28
CA MET A 219 8.84 16.09 4.60
C MET A 219 8.11 17.39 4.95
N ALA A 220 8.22 17.80 6.23
CA ALA A 220 7.58 19.00 6.77
C ALA A 220 8.10 20.31 6.15
N GLU A 221 9.32 20.29 5.62
CA GLU A 221 9.92 21.41 4.88
C GLU A 221 9.32 21.64 3.49
N HIS A 222 8.53 20.70 2.96
CA HIS A 222 7.85 20.93 1.69
C HIS A 222 6.62 21.81 1.83
N PRO A 223 6.28 22.60 0.79
CA PRO A 223 5.08 23.42 0.78
C PRO A 223 3.81 22.62 1.09
N ASP A 224 2.95 23.23 1.91
CA ASP A 224 1.62 22.73 2.30
C ASP A 224 1.62 21.39 3.08
N VAL A 225 2.78 20.80 3.41
CA VAL A 225 2.86 19.59 4.21
C VAL A 225 2.66 19.92 5.69
N ASP A 226 1.64 19.32 6.29
CA ASP A 226 1.44 19.32 7.72
C ASP A 226 2.62 18.61 8.40
N ALA A 227 3.37 19.32 9.25
CA ALA A 227 4.54 18.77 9.93
C ALA A 227 4.19 17.53 10.76
N ALA A 228 2.95 17.44 11.25
CA ALA A 228 2.45 16.28 11.96
C ALA A 228 2.13 15.10 11.04
N PHE A 229 2.33 15.16 9.73
CA PHE A 229 2.09 14.02 8.83
C PHE A 229 3.10 13.97 7.69
N ALA A 230 4.33 14.39 7.98
CA ALA A 230 5.44 14.21 7.07
C ALA A 230 5.51 12.74 6.63
N LYS A 231 5.60 12.50 5.32
CA LYS A 231 5.73 11.24 4.59
C LYS A 231 4.43 10.45 4.46
N THR A 232 3.48 10.66 5.38
CA THR A 232 2.27 9.86 5.51
C THR A 232 1.00 10.61 5.14
N PHE A 233 1.11 11.87 4.73
CA PHE A 233 0.00 12.76 4.41
C PHE A 233 -1.07 12.12 3.51
N LEU A 234 -0.68 11.39 2.46
CA LEU A 234 -1.61 10.78 1.49
C LEU A 234 -2.38 9.55 2.03
N PHE A 235 -2.00 9.06 3.20
CA PHE A 235 -2.57 7.84 3.80
C PHE A 235 -3.58 8.15 4.92
N ARG A 236 -3.83 9.42 5.20
CA ARG A 236 -4.74 9.83 6.29
C ARG A 236 -6.18 9.49 5.92
N PRO A 237 -6.93 8.78 6.78
CA PRO A 237 -8.33 8.50 6.52
C PRO A 237 -9.23 9.73 6.69
N THR A 238 -8.72 10.80 7.30
CA THR A 238 -9.49 12.00 7.72
C THR A 238 -9.45 13.16 6.73
N ILE A 239 -8.86 12.97 5.54
CA ILE A 239 -8.77 14.02 4.50
C ILE A 239 -9.54 13.58 3.26
N SER A 240 -10.26 14.51 2.64
CA SER A 240 -10.69 14.37 1.25
C SER A 240 -9.61 14.91 0.33
N TYR A 241 -9.17 14.09 -0.64
CA TYR A 241 -8.05 14.42 -1.52
C TYR A 241 -8.48 15.07 -2.84
N GLY A 242 -9.78 15.34 -3.02
CA GLY A 242 -10.33 15.86 -4.28
C GLY A 242 -10.19 14.87 -5.45
N THR A 243 -10.93 15.08 -6.53
CA THR A 243 -10.87 14.22 -7.73
C THR A 243 -10.13 14.85 -8.92
N ASP A 244 -9.67 16.10 -8.79
CA ASP A 244 -9.12 16.93 -9.88
C ASP A 244 -7.75 16.47 -10.37
#